data_AF-S4RFI0-F1
#
_entry.id   AF-S4RFI0-F1
#
_cell.length_a   1.000
_cell.length_b   1.000
_cell.length_c   1.000
_cell.angle_alpha   90.00
_cell.angle_beta   90.00
_cell.angle_gamma   90.00
#
_symmetry.space_group_name_H-M   'P 1'
#
loop_
_entity.id
_entity.type
_entity.pdbx_description
1 polymer ?
#
loop_
_entity_poly.entity_id
_entity_poly.type
_entity_poly.pdbx_seq_one_letter_code
_entity_poly.pdbx_strand_id
1 'polypeptide(L)'
;VPTGEIKGGKVSGFHNWVSFYFLEKEGKLNYFSHNWDGPWTSYPDVLAMQFNWDGYFKEVGSAFIGSSPEFDLAIYSLCFISKPDGACKIKLDGNIIGIQTYTWTNSSYDNGKKYVASAYPISP
;
A
#
# COMPACT_ATOMS: atom_id res chain seq x y z
N VAL A 1 0.42 8.72 -2.89
CA VAL A 1 -0.50 7.74 -2.24
C VAL A 1 -0.39 7.94 -0.74
N PRO A 2 -1.48 7.88 0.04
CA PRO A 2 -1.42 8.25 1.44
C PRO A 2 -0.47 7.35 2.22
N THR A 3 0.33 7.97 3.06
CA THR A 3 1.33 7.37 3.95
C THR A 3 0.71 6.42 5.00
N GLY A 4 -0.61 6.48 5.18
CA GLY A 4 -1.37 5.82 6.23
C GLY A 4 -1.99 6.82 7.19
N GLU A 5 -3.05 6.44 7.90
CA GLU A 5 -3.69 7.24 8.93
C GLU A 5 -4.13 6.37 10.11
N ILE A 6 -4.16 6.93 11.32
CA ILE A 6 -4.80 6.30 12.47
C ILE A 6 -6.17 6.95 12.64
N LYS A 7 -7.24 6.17 12.47
CA LYS A 7 -8.62 6.64 12.60
C LYS A 7 -9.39 5.72 13.54
N GLY A 8 -9.98 6.31 14.58
CA GLY A 8 -10.72 5.55 15.59
C GLY A 8 -9.89 4.47 16.28
N GLY A 9 -8.58 4.70 16.45
CA GLY A 9 -7.65 3.73 17.02
C GLY A 9 -7.33 2.53 16.14
N LYS A 10 -7.51 2.64 14.82
CA LYS A 10 -7.06 1.64 13.84
C LYS A 10 -6.19 2.28 12.77
N VAL A 11 -5.14 1.55 12.38
CA VAL A 11 -4.29 1.93 11.24
C VAL A 11 -5.00 1.60 9.93
N SER A 12 -5.32 2.64 9.16
CA SER A 12 -5.88 2.57 7.81
C SER A 12 -4.82 2.95 6.78
N GLY A 13 -4.79 2.26 5.63
CA GLY A 13 -3.72 2.42 4.65
C GLY A 13 -2.37 1.94 5.19
N PHE A 14 -1.31 2.73 4.96
CA PHE A 14 0.07 2.44 5.36
C PHE A 14 0.70 1.33 4.51
N HIS A 15 1.01 1.68 3.26
CA HIS A 15 1.48 0.76 2.21
C HIS A 15 2.76 1.26 1.51
N ASN A 16 3.50 2.15 2.14
CA ASN A 16 4.72 2.74 1.60
C ASN A 16 5.93 2.37 2.46
N TRP A 17 6.85 1.59 1.88
CA TRP A 17 7.99 1.04 2.62
C TRP A 17 9.00 2.10 3.06
N VAL A 18 9.15 3.20 2.31
CA VAL A 18 10.03 4.31 2.69
C VAL A 18 9.54 4.95 3.99
N SER A 19 8.23 5.15 4.11
CA SER A 19 7.61 5.69 5.31
C SER A 19 7.68 4.72 6.48
N PHE A 20 7.48 3.43 6.21
CA PHE A 20 7.72 2.36 7.19
C PHE A 20 9.14 2.44 7.75
N TYR A 21 10.16 2.50 6.89
CA TYR A 21 11.56 2.59 7.27
C TYR A 21 11.85 3.79 8.18
N PHE A 22 11.38 4.99 7.81
CA PHE A 22 11.64 6.18 8.62
C PHE A 22 10.94 6.11 9.99
N LEU A 23 9.70 5.64 10.04
CA LEU A 23 8.95 5.52 11.30
C LEU A 23 9.51 4.43 12.22
N GLU A 24 10.00 3.33 11.65
CA GLU A 24 10.70 2.29 12.42
C GLU A 24 12.03 2.82 12.96
N LYS A 25 12.81 3.51 12.13
CA LYS A 25 14.07 4.14 12.54
C LYS A 25 13.89 5.19 13.65
N GLU A 26 12.76 5.87 13.67
CA GLU A 26 12.39 6.83 14.72
C GLU A 26 11.81 6.15 15.98
N GLY A 27 11.62 4.83 15.98
CA GLY A 27 11.04 4.08 17.09
C GLY A 27 9.53 4.28 17.27
N LYS A 28 8.85 4.85 16.27
CA LYS A 28 7.38 5.07 16.25
C LYS A 28 6.61 3.88 15.68
N LEU A 29 7.30 3.08 14.87
CA LEU A 29 6.78 1.85 14.31
C LEU A 29 7.63 0.67 14.81
N ASN A 30 6.98 -0.45 15.12
CA ASN A 30 7.62 -1.68 15.52
C ASN A 30 7.13 -2.83 14.65
N TYR A 31 8.02 -3.37 13.81
CA TYR A 31 7.76 -4.57 13.01
C TYR A 31 7.62 -5.81 13.89
N PHE A 32 6.62 -6.63 13.63
CA PHE A 32 6.41 -7.89 14.35
C PHE A 32 6.68 -9.12 13.48
N SER A 33 6.07 -9.19 12.30
CA SER A 33 6.20 -10.33 11.39
C SER A 33 5.73 -9.98 9.98
N HIS A 34 5.85 -10.92 9.04
CA HIS A 34 5.14 -10.91 7.77
C HIS A 34 4.38 -12.23 7.59
N ASN A 35 3.20 -12.16 7.00
CA ASN A 35 2.38 -13.32 6.69
C ASN A 35 2.44 -13.70 5.20
N TRP A 36 3.03 -12.84 4.38
CA TRP A 36 3.31 -13.13 2.98
C TRP A 36 4.56 -12.39 2.51
N ASP A 37 5.34 -13.11 1.70
CA ASP A 37 6.52 -12.64 0.99
C ASP A 37 6.38 -13.07 -0.47
N GLY A 38 6.72 -12.19 -1.40
CA GLY A 38 6.56 -12.45 -2.82
C GLY A 38 7.27 -13.75 -3.22
N PRO A 39 6.72 -14.55 -4.16
CA PRO A 39 7.36 -15.80 -4.59
C PRO A 39 8.64 -15.60 -5.44
N TRP A 40 9.23 -14.40 -5.44
CA TRP A 40 10.43 -14.04 -6.19
C TRP A 40 11.45 -13.34 -5.27
N THR A 41 12.71 -13.25 -5.72
CA THR A 41 13.82 -12.71 -4.90
C THR A 41 14.35 -11.38 -5.42
N SER A 42 13.78 -10.85 -6.50
CA SER A 42 14.16 -9.56 -7.11
C SER A 42 13.31 -8.41 -6.59
N TYR A 43 13.84 -7.19 -6.65
CA TYR A 43 13.09 -5.97 -6.34
C TYR A 43 12.45 -5.34 -7.59
N PRO A 44 11.28 -4.67 -7.47
CA PRO A 44 10.52 -4.48 -6.24
C PRO A 44 9.77 -5.76 -5.82
N ASP A 45 9.86 -6.05 -4.52
CA ASP A 45 9.19 -7.20 -3.90
C ASP A 45 7.88 -6.76 -3.24
N VAL A 46 7.07 -7.68 -2.73
CA VAL A 46 5.87 -7.36 -1.96
C VAL A 46 5.85 -8.13 -0.65
N LEU A 47 5.79 -7.40 0.46
CA LEU A 47 5.59 -7.98 1.78
C LEU A 47 4.22 -7.61 2.33
N ALA A 48 3.56 -8.58 2.96
CA ALA A 48 2.40 -8.35 3.82
C ALA A 48 2.85 -8.42 5.28
N MET A 49 2.85 -7.27 5.95
CA MET A 49 3.50 -7.08 7.26
C MET A 49 2.49 -6.88 8.39
N GLN A 50 2.89 -7.36 9.56
CA GLN A 50 2.29 -7.09 10.88
C GLN A 50 3.18 -6.11 11.63
N PHE A 51 2.60 -5.03 12.12
CA PHE A 51 3.34 -4.02 12.86
C PHE A 51 2.46 -3.24 13.83
N ASN A 52 3.10 -2.59 14.79
CA ASN A 52 2.48 -1.58 15.64
C ASN A 52 2.98 -0.20 15.21
N TRP A 53 2.07 0.75 15.03
CA TRP A 53 2.40 2.15 14.76
C TRP A 53 1.71 3.05 15.79
N ASP A 54 2.52 3.79 16.57
CA ASP A 54 2.06 4.70 17.63
C ASP A 54 1.07 4.04 18.60
N GLY A 55 1.33 2.79 18.99
CA GLY A 55 0.50 2.02 19.92
C GLY A 55 -0.63 1.22 19.26
N TYR A 56 -0.89 1.42 17.96
CA TYR A 56 -1.98 0.75 17.25
C TYR A 56 -1.48 -0.39 16.37
N PHE A 57 -2.01 -1.59 16.61
CA PHE A 57 -1.67 -2.77 15.85
C PHE A 57 -2.36 -2.79 14.48
N LYS A 58 -1.59 -3.10 13.44
CA LYS A 58 -2.08 -3.44 12.10
C LYS A 58 -1.78 -4.90 11.81
N GLU A 59 -2.84 -5.68 11.59
CA GLU A 59 -2.75 -7.11 11.35
C GLU A 59 -2.18 -7.46 9.98
N VAL A 60 -2.54 -6.71 8.93
CA VAL A 60 -1.97 -6.90 7.59
C VAL A 60 -1.87 -5.56 6.88
N GLY A 61 -0.66 -5.18 6.49
CA GLY A 61 -0.38 -4.08 5.57
C GLY A 61 0.60 -4.53 4.51
N SER A 62 0.15 -4.58 3.25
CA SER A 62 1.00 -4.96 2.12
C SER A 62 1.65 -3.75 1.46
N ALA A 63 2.92 -3.87 1.07
CA ALA A 63 3.64 -2.79 0.40
C ALA A 63 4.62 -3.35 -0.61
N PHE A 64 4.90 -2.58 -1.67
CA PHE A 64 6.11 -2.82 -2.43
C PHE A 64 7.33 -2.54 -1.55
N ILE A 65 8.35 -3.38 -1.63
CA ILE A 65 9.63 -3.21 -0.92
C ILE A 65 10.72 -2.97 -1.96
N GLY A 66 11.61 -2.01 -1.69
CA GLY A 66 12.72 -1.68 -2.59
C GLY A 66 12.32 -0.96 -3.89
N SER A 67 11.04 -0.60 -4.05
CA SER A 67 10.57 0.24 -5.15
C SER A 67 10.97 1.71 -4.97
N SER A 68 11.02 2.48 -6.06
CA SER A 68 11.11 3.93 -5.97
C SER A 68 9.71 4.56 -5.74
N PRO A 69 9.62 5.76 -5.13
CA PRO A 69 8.34 6.46 -5.00
C PRO A 69 7.64 6.71 -6.34
N GLU A 70 8.40 6.92 -7.41
CA GLU A 70 7.89 7.12 -8.77
C GLU A 70 7.30 5.81 -9.34
N PHE A 71 7.92 4.66 -9.04
CA PHE A 71 7.38 3.36 -9.42
C PHE A 71 6.01 3.11 -8.79
N ASP A 72 5.91 3.29 -7.47
CA ASP A 72 4.66 3.15 -6.72
C ASP A 72 3.59 4.07 -7.32
N LEU A 73 3.92 5.36 -7.52
CA LEU A 73 3.01 6.34 -8.10
C LEU A 73 2.52 5.91 -9.49
N ALA A 74 3.43 5.49 -10.37
CA ALA A 74 3.10 5.09 -11.74
C ALA A 74 2.16 3.87 -11.77
N ILE A 75 2.47 2.82 -11.00
CA ILE A 75 1.66 1.60 -10.95
C ILE A 75 0.28 1.88 -10.35
N TYR A 76 0.22 2.64 -9.25
CA TYR A 76 -1.05 2.96 -8.61
C TYR A 76 -1.93 3.86 -9.48
N SER A 77 -1.34 4.86 -10.16
CA SER A 77 -2.08 5.68 -11.14
C SER A 77 -2.59 4.86 -12.32
N LEU A 78 -1.75 4.00 -12.90
CA LEU A 78 -2.13 3.12 -14.01
C LEU A 78 -3.33 2.25 -13.63
N CYS A 79 -3.28 1.61 -12.47
CA CYS A 79 -4.34 0.73 -12.01
C CYS A 79 -5.62 1.47 -11.62
N PHE A 80 -5.51 2.67 -11.02
CA PHE A 80 -6.67 3.49 -10.71
C PHE A 80 -7.40 3.98 -11.97
N ILE A 81 -6.67 4.34 -13.02
CA ILE A 81 -7.25 4.77 -14.29
C ILE A 81 -7.86 3.58 -15.03
N SER A 82 -7.15 2.45 -15.06
CA SER A 82 -7.54 1.29 -15.87
C SER A 82 -8.64 0.45 -15.22
N LYS A 83 -8.63 0.32 -13.89
CA LYS A 83 -9.54 -0.55 -13.14
C LYS A 83 -9.76 0.00 -11.71
N PRO A 84 -10.44 1.16 -11.57
CA PRO A 84 -10.75 1.71 -10.26
C PRO A 84 -11.61 0.74 -9.44
N ASP A 85 -11.41 0.72 -8.12
CA ASP A 85 -12.19 -0.08 -7.16
C ASP A 85 -12.12 -1.60 -7.35
N GLY A 86 -11.28 -2.09 -8.27
CA GLY A 86 -11.12 -3.51 -8.56
C GLY A 86 -9.67 -3.96 -8.60
N ALA A 87 -9.47 -5.28 -8.52
CA ALA A 87 -8.14 -5.89 -8.62
C ALA A 87 -7.57 -5.73 -10.04
N CYS A 88 -6.61 -4.82 -10.19
CA CYS A 88 -5.81 -4.58 -11.39
C CYS A 88 -4.64 -5.56 -11.41
N LYS A 89 -4.56 -6.45 -12.41
CA LYS A 89 -3.45 -7.40 -12.53
C LYS A 89 -2.40 -6.82 -13.45
N ILE A 90 -1.16 -6.74 -12.98
CA ILE A 90 0.01 -6.32 -13.76
C ILE A 90 1.04 -7.45 -13.78
N LYS A 91 1.91 -7.44 -14.80
CA LYS A 91 3.04 -8.36 -14.90
C LYS A 91 4.32 -7.59 -14.64
N LEU A 92 5.04 -7.96 -13.59
CA LEU A 92 6.32 -7.37 -13.17
C LEU A 92 7.36 -8.49 -13.13
N ASP A 93 8.42 -8.34 -13.92
CA ASP A 93 9.52 -9.32 -14.00
C ASP A 93 9.05 -10.79 -14.16
N GLY A 94 8.06 -11.01 -15.03
CA GLY A 94 7.49 -12.35 -15.24
C GLY A 94 6.38 -12.74 -14.26
N ASN A 95 6.29 -12.10 -13.10
CA ASN A 95 5.33 -12.40 -12.03
C ASN A 95 4.05 -11.58 -12.15
N ILE A 96 2.90 -12.19 -11.84
CA ILE A 96 1.60 -11.51 -11.85
C ILE A 96 1.30 -11.02 -10.44
N ILE A 97 1.07 -9.71 -10.30
CA ILE A 97 0.72 -9.07 -9.03
C ILE A 97 -0.62 -8.36 -9.20
N GLY A 98 -1.49 -8.51 -8.20
CA GLY A 98 -2.73 -7.74 -8.11
C GLY A 98 -2.49 -6.43 -7.38
N ILE A 99 -3.06 -5.34 -7.87
CA ILE A 99 -3.08 -4.03 -7.23
C ILE A 99 -4.53 -3.68 -6.95
N GLN A 100 -4.83 -3.37 -5.70
CA GLN A 100 -6.12 -2.83 -5.31
C GLN A 100 -6.01 -1.31 -5.25
N THR A 101 -7.00 -0.61 -5.81
CA THR A 101 -7.18 0.82 -5.63
C THR A 101 -8.58 1.09 -5.13
N TYR A 102 -8.76 2.15 -4.33
CA TYR A 102 -10.07 2.59 -3.87
C TYR A 102 -10.30 4.04 -4.27
N THR A 103 -11.50 4.32 -4.77
CA THR A 103 -11.95 5.68 -5.06
C THR A 103 -12.40 6.38 -3.79
N TRP A 104 -12.01 7.63 -3.64
CA TRP A 104 -12.50 8.50 -2.58
C TRP A 104 -13.95 8.88 -2.85
N THR A 105 -14.85 8.49 -1.94
CA THR A 105 -16.31 8.65 -2.10
C THR A 105 -16.88 9.86 -1.37
N ASN A 106 -16.08 10.59 -0.59
CA ASN A 106 -16.58 11.79 0.09
C ASN A 106 -16.76 12.94 -0.92
N SER A 107 -17.99 13.44 -0.96
CA SER A 107 -18.52 14.39 -1.95
C SER A 107 -18.04 15.84 -1.77
N SER A 108 -17.19 16.15 -0.80
CA SER A 108 -16.68 17.53 -0.62
C SER A 108 -15.85 18.08 -1.79
N TYR A 109 -15.43 17.22 -2.72
CA TYR A 109 -14.65 17.57 -3.92
C TYR A 109 -15.51 17.55 -5.20
N ASP A 110 -16.75 18.03 -5.10
CA ASP A 110 -17.81 17.91 -6.10
C ASP A 110 -17.48 18.66 -7.41
N ASN A 111 -16.88 17.96 -8.36
CA ASN A 111 -16.71 18.39 -9.76
C ASN A 111 -16.72 17.21 -10.75
N GLY A 112 -17.27 16.07 -10.33
CA GLY A 112 -17.30 14.83 -11.12
C GLY A 112 -15.94 14.13 -11.29
N LYS A 113 -14.86 14.60 -10.64
CA LYS A 113 -13.56 13.92 -10.66
C LYS A 113 -13.50 12.80 -9.63
N LYS A 114 -12.76 11.74 -9.98
CA LYS A 114 -12.42 10.63 -9.08
C LYS A 114 -11.04 10.86 -8.50
N TYR A 115 -10.89 10.60 -7.19
CA TYR A 115 -9.63 10.73 -6.47
C TYR A 115 -9.25 9.38 -5.86
N VAL A 116 -7.95 9.13 -5.71
CA VAL A 116 -7.44 7.91 -5.08
C VAL A 116 -7.56 8.03 -3.56
N ALA A 117 -8.30 7.13 -2.93
CA ALA A 117 -8.38 7.00 -1.47
C ALA A 117 -7.25 6.12 -0.92
N SER A 118 -6.98 4.99 -1.56
CA SER A 118 -5.92 4.07 -1.17
C SER A 118 -5.49 3.24 -2.38
N ALA A 119 -4.24 2.80 -2.38
CA ALA A 119 -3.69 1.89 -3.38
C ALA A 119 -2.59 1.03 -2.75
N TYR A 120 -2.60 -0.27 -3.03
CA TYR A 120 -1.64 -1.23 -2.47
C TYR A 120 -1.61 -2.54 -3.26
N PRO A 121 -0.50 -3.30 -3.20
CA PRO A 121 -0.43 -4.63 -3.80
C PRO A 121 -1.25 -5.64 -2.97
N ILE A 122 -1.99 -6.50 -3.62
CA ILE A 122 -2.83 -7.54 -2.99
C ILE A 122 -1.91 -8.67 -2.53
N SER A 123 -2.02 -9.04 -1.25
CA SER A 123 -1.43 -10.25 -0.67
C SER A 123 -2.52 -11.31 -0.40
N PRO A 124 -2.16 -12.61 -0.38
CA PRO A 124 -3.05 -13.70 0.03
C PRO A 124 -3.59 -13.57 1.46
#